data_AF-A0A0M9VRK1-F1
#
_entry.id   AF-A0A0M9VRK1-F1
#
_cell.length_a   1.000
_cell.length_b   1.000
_cell.length_c   1.000
_cell.angle_alpha   90.00
_cell.angle_beta   90.00
_cell.angle_gamma   90.00
#
_symmetry.space_group_name_H-M   'P 1'
#
loop_
_entity.id
_entity.type
_entity.pdbx_description
1 polymer ?
#
loop_
_entity_poly.entity_id
_entity_poly.type
_entity_poly.pdbx_seq_one_letter_code
_entity_poly.pdbx_strand_id
1 'polypeptide(L)'
;MTTNNTLFGCGIIGFFMGGADAPTVFSNYVNDMAFYYEHGFNDIFPSLEPLVQKGMADRRARRTLGGAERRDAVRIGKRYIQGKIELEKKHKESLSGLSARINLRDSMIVSLSECSLMGMVAEMISRGFDPAAVVSDMIFSSPGTDVVDVGCDLVNCEVLNSFLNVTDITDTGIVSEDVLRRTYDAYAATGARMLTMRWHEPVARMCSALYTWHIMNDRHMFFRRALLGWPKARKTPARPQREADFDEVFDADYRLTGFSRPLDPEYECNGEETCNHVKRLLHFNKSEPLLGEFWEYLVTAPLEYVRGGEVNAEREHELVEGSRIRMAQLYSRGVILETLWLMAHADHHAWQVNYLFEAAMFGSLLDGGKLAGKLDRCDA
;
A
#
# COMPACT_ATOMS: atom_id res chain seq x y z
N MET A 1 -20.79 4.39 6.89
CA MET A 1 -19.78 4.00 5.88
C MET A 1 -18.47 4.79 5.95
N THR A 2 -18.36 5.87 6.75
CA THR A 2 -17.14 6.68 6.91
C THR A 2 -16.11 6.13 7.91
N THR A 3 -16.46 5.13 8.73
CA THR A 3 -15.62 4.54 9.79
C THR A 3 -14.81 3.31 9.35
N ASN A 4 -15.05 2.77 8.15
CA ASN A 4 -14.40 1.54 7.69
C ASN A 4 -12.94 1.82 7.29
N ASN A 5 -12.69 2.97 6.63
CA ASN A 5 -11.35 3.34 6.16
C ASN A 5 -10.35 3.54 7.28
N THR A 6 -10.79 4.08 8.41
CA THR A 6 -9.93 4.33 9.56
C THR A 6 -9.63 3.03 10.31
N LEU A 7 -10.63 2.15 10.48
CA LEU A 7 -10.43 0.87 11.17
C LEU A 7 -9.66 -0.16 10.32
N PHE A 8 -10.03 -0.36 9.06
CA PHE A 8 -9.38 -1.32 8.15
C PHE A 8 -8.18 -0.71 7.39
N GLY A 9 -7.84 0.55 7.68
CA GLY A 9 -6.54 1.17 7.36
C GLY A 9 -5.67 1.25 8.61
N CYS A 10 -5.53 2.44 9.21
CA CYS A 10 -4.64 2.68 10.35
C CYS A 10 -4.94 1.81 11.59
N GLY A 11 -6.21 1.44 11.83
CA GLY A 11 -6.61 0.63 12.97
C GLY A 11 -6.01 -0.78 12.93
N ILE A 12 -6.28 -1.52 11.85
CA ILE A 12 -5.82 -2.90 11.67
C ILE A 12 -4.30 -2.99 11.59
N ILE A 13 -3.64 -2.02 10.95
CA ILE A 13 -2.17 -1.94 10.92
C ILE A 13 -1.63 -1.75 12.34
N GLY A 14 -2.23 -0.87 13.14
CA GLY A 14 -1.88 -0.70 14.56
C GLY A 14 -2.02 -1.99 15.37
N PHE A 15 -3.04 -2.79 15.07
CA PHE A 15 -3.22 -4.11 15.68
C PHE A 15 -2.17 -5.13 15.22
N PHE A 16 -1.78 -5.11 13.94
CA PHE A 16 -0.81 -6.04 13.34
C PHE A 16 0.65 -5.74 13.69
N MET A 17 1.00 -4.48 13.90
CA MET A 17 2.33 -4.08 14.37
C MET A 17 2.55 -4.39 15.87
N GLY A 18 1.45 -4.63 16.59
CA GLY A 18 1.44 -4.89 18.02
C GLY A 18 1.69 -3.62 18.85
N GLY A 19 0.81 -3.37 19.82
CA GLY A 19 1.03 -2.37 20.87
C GLY A 19 1.31 -3.04 22.21
N ALA A 20 1.89 -2.27 23.14
CA ALA A 20 2.20 -2.77 24.49
C ALA A 20 0.95 -3.22 25.28
N ASP A 21 -0.19 -2.56 25.01
CA ASP A 21 -1.50 -2.88 25.58
C ASP A 21 -2.62 -2.27 24.71
N ALA A 22 -3.87 -2.70 24.94
CA ALA A 22 -5.01 -2.21 24.17
C ALA A 22 -5.17 -0.67 24.23
N PRO A 23 -5.09 0.01 25.38
CA PRO A 23 -5.11 1.48 25.43
C PRO A 23 -4.05 2.14 24.54
N THR A 24 -2.84 1.60 24.52
CA THR A 24 -1.75 2.09 23.68
C THR A 24 -2.04 1.88 22.21
N VAL A 25 -2.63 0.75 21.81
CA VAL A 25 -3.04 0.51 20.42
C VAL A 25 -4.07 1.54 19.96
N PHE A 26 -5.09 1.83 20.78
CA PHE A 26 -6.07 2.88 20.45
C PHE A 26 -5.44 4.27 20.37
N SER A 27 -4.50 4.57 21.28
CA SER A 27 -3.74 5.82 21.28
C SER A 27 -2.90 5.99 20.01
N ASN A 28 -2.20 4.91 19.62
CA ASN A 28 -1.41 4.80 18.41
C ASN A 28 -2.27 4.96 17.15
N TYR A 29 -3.43 4.30 17.11
CA TYR A 29 -4.41 4.45 16.02
C TYR A 29 -4.85 5.90 15.86
N VAL A 30 -5.28 6.56 16.94
CA VAL A 30 -5.72 7.96 16.90
C VAL A 30 -4.57 8.90 16.53
N ASN A 31 -3.37 8.65 17.03
CA ASN A 31 -2.17 9.41 16.68
C ASN A 31 -1.89 9.35 15.18
N ASP A 32 -1.97 8.16 14.59
CA ASP A 32 -1.65 7.92 13.18
C ASP A 32 -2.76 8.36 12.22
N MET A 33 -3.95 8.70 12.73
CA MET A 33 -4.97 9.38 11.92
C MET A 33 -4.50 10.74 11.37
N ALA A 34 -3.35 11.26 11.82
CA ALA A 34 -2.66 12.37 11.18
C ALA A 34 -2.41 12.14 9.68
N PHE A 35 -2.31 10.89 9.23
CA PHE A 35 -2.28 10.52 7.82
C PHE A 35 -3.46 11.11 7.03
N TYR A 36 -4.67 11.09 7.60
CA TYR A 36 -5.89 11.46 6.88
C TYR A 36 -6.09 12.97 6.66
N TYR A 37 -5.19 13.84 7.15
CA TYR A 37 -5.18 15.25 6.70
C TYR A 37 -5.01 15.33 5.18
N GLU A 38 -4.18 14.45 4.63
CA GLU A 38 -3.95 14.34 3.18
C GLU A 38 -5.22 14.02 2.40
N HIS A 39 -6.14 13.27 3.01
CA HIS A 39 -7.43 12.92 2.43
C HIS A 39 -8.57 13.90 2.80
N GLY A 40 -8.24 15.09 3.33
CA GLY A 40 -9.22 16.12 3.65
C GLY A 40 -10.13 15.79 4.85
N PHE A 41 -9.77 14.82 5.70
CA PHE A 41 -10.61 14.44 6.84
C PHE A 41 -10.80 15.60 7.83
N ASN A 42 -9.87 16.54 7.89
CA ASN A 42 -10.01 17.75 8.69
C ASN A 42 -11.20 18.62 8.29
N ASP A 43 -11.64 18.56 7.04
CA ASP A 43 -12.77 19.35 6.54
C ASP A 43 -14.11 18.69 6.83
N ILE A 44 -14.11 17.36 7.00
CA ILE A 44 -15.31 16.54 7.26
C ILE A 44 -15.50 16.28 8.77
N PHE A 45 -14.41 16.12 9.52
CA PHE A 45 -14.41 15.73 10.93
C PHE A 45 -13.75 16.79 11.80
N PRO A 46 -14.53 17.75 12.36
CA PRO A 46 -14.00 18.78 13.25
C PRO A 46 -13.27 18.25 14.49
N SER A 47 -13.53 16.99 14.87
CA SER A 47 -12.88 16.32 15.99
C SER A 47 -11.50 15.75 15.67
N LEU A 48 -11.07 15.70 14.41
CA LEU A 48 -9.79 15.10 14.01
C LEU A 48 -8.60 15.74 14.74
N GLU A 49 -8.49 17.07 14.67
CA GLU A 49 -7.39 17.81 15.31
C GLU A 49 -7.35 17.58 16.84
N PRO A 50 -8.44 17.78 17.60
CA PRO A 50 -8.46 17.45 19.02
C PRO A 50 -8.08 16.00 19.34
N LEU A 51 -8.53 15.03 18.54
CA LEU A 51 -8.23 13.61 18.73
C LEU A 51 -6.76 13.31 18.52
N VAL A 52 -6.19 13.76 17.40
CA VAL A 52 -4.77 13.56 17.08
C VAL A 52 -3.88 14.21 18.15
N GLN A 53 -4.22 15.41 18.62
CA GLN A 53 -3.51 16.07 19.73
C GLN A 53 -3.57 15.25 21.03
N LYS A 54 -4.71 14.64 21.34
CA LYS A 54 -4.86 13.76 22.49
C LYS A 54 -3.97 12.52 22.38
N GLY A 55 -3.90 11.89 21.20
CA GLY A 55 -3.02 10.75 20.94
C GLY A 55 -1.53 11.10 21.07
N MET A 56 -1.13 12.26 20.53
CA MET A 56 0.25 12.76 20.62
C MET A 56 0.66 13.10 22.07
N ALA A 57 -0.28 13.56 22.89
CA ALA A 57 -0.07 13.95 24.29
C ALA A 57 -0.24 12.80 25.30
N ASP A 58 -0.60 11.59 24.85
CA ASP A 58 -0.88 10.45 25.73
C ASP A 58 0.35 10.05 26.56
N ARG A 59 0.30 10.34 27.86
CA ARG A 59 1.40 10.06 28.80
C ARG A 59 1.67 8.58 29.00
N ARG A 60 0.65 7.72 28.91
CA ARG A 60 0.83 6.28 29.06
C ARG A 60 1.58 5.74 27.87
N ALA A 61 1.10 6.07 26.69
CA ALA A 61 1.64 5.52 25.47
C ALA A 61 3.01 6.12 25.12
N ARG A 62 3.32 7.36 25.54
CA ARG A 62 4.70 7.90 25.50
C ARG A 62 5.72 7.14 26.35
N ARG A 63 5.28 6.35 27.34
CA ARG A 63 6.16 5.57 28.22
C ARG A 63 6.43 4.16 27.70
N THR A 64 5.78 3.74 26.61
CA THR A 64 6.07 2.45 25.99
C THR A 64 7.35 2.55 25.17
N LEU A 65 7.97 1.40 24.89
CA LEU A 65 9.16 1.34 24.03
C LEU A 65 8.85 1.93 22.64
N GLY A 66 9.62 2.94 22.21
CA GLY A 66 9.40 3.66 20.95
C GLY A 66 8.19 4.60 20.93
N GLY A 67 7.45 4.69 22.03
CA GLY A 67 6.21 5.44 22.08
C GLY A 67 6.41 6.95 22.03
N ALA A 68 7.49 7.47 22.62
CA ALA A 68 7.81 8.90 22.52
C ALA A 68 8.20 9.27 21.09
N GLU A 69 9.04 8.44 20.47
CA GLU A 69 9.58 8.58 19.13
C GLU A 69 8.46 8.54 18.09
N ARG A 70 7.50 7.60 18.19
CA ARG A 70 6.30 7.56 17.33
C ARG A 70 5.57 8.89 17.28
N ARG A 71 5.31 9.47 18.45
CA ARG A 71 4.49 10.69 18.59
C ARG A 71 5.25 11.93 18.15
N ASP A 72 6.54 11.96 18.41
CA ASP A 72 7.39 13.06 17.97
C ASP A 72 7.59 13.02 16.45
N ALA A 73 7.70 11.83 15.85
CA ALA A 73 7.70 11.65 14.41
C ALA A 73 6.35 11.97 13.75
N VAL A 74 5.22 11.59 14.35
CA VAL A 74 3.89 12.02 13.85
C VAL A 74 3.73 13.53 13.90
N ARG A 75 4.29 14.22 14.89
CA ARG A 75 4.28 15.70 14.90
C ARG A 75 5.07 16.29 13.73
N ILE A 76 6.14 15.63 13.29
CA ILE A 76 6.89 16.03 12.09
C ILE A 76 6.06 15.74 10.84
N GLY A 77 5.58 14.50 10.68
CA GLY A 77 4.77 14.07 9.54
C GLY A 77 3.52 14.92 9.35
N LYS A 78 2.78 15.20 10.43
CA LYS A 78 1.61 16.09 10.39
C LYS A 78 1.94 17.48 9.84
N ARG A 79 3.06 18.08 10.29
CA ARG A 79 3.49 19.40 9.78
C ARG A 79 3.89 19.33 8.31
N TYR A 80 4.53 18.25 7.90
CA TYR A 80 4.87 18.00 6.50
C TYR A 80 3.59 17.92 5.64
N ILE A 81 2.63 17.07 6.02
CA ILE A 81 1.34 16.89 5.31
C ILE A 81 0.61 18.22 5.18
N GLN A 82 0.46 18.96 6.28
CA GLN A 82 -0.21 20.26 6.26
C GLN A 82 0.53 21.26 5.35
N GLY A 83 1.86 21.27 5.39
CA GLY A 83 2.67 22.09 4.49
C GLY A 83 2.50 21.70 3.01
N LYS A 84 2.49 20.39 2.72
CA LYS A 84 2.23 19.83 1.37
C LYS A 84 0.87 20.28 0.87
N ILE A 85 -0.19 20.10 1.66
CA ILE A 85 -1.56 20.50 1.31
C ILE A 85 -1.63 21.99 0.97
N GLU A 86 -0.99 22.86 1.77
CA GLU A 86 -1.01 24.30 1.49
C GLU A 86 -0.19 24.67 0.24
N LEU A 87 0.91 23.97 -0.03
CA LEU A 87 1.66 24.13 -1.29
C LEU A 87 0.82 23.68 -2.50
N GLU A 88 0.16 22.52 -2.40
CA GLU A 88 -0.70 21.97 -3.44
C GLU A 88 -1.87 22.93 -3.72
N LYS A 89 -2.60 23.38 -2.69
CA LYS A 89 -3.69 24.36 -2.86
C LYS A 89 -3.23 25.64 -3.55
N LYS A 90 -2.03 26.12 -3.23
CA LYS A 90 -1.46 27.35 -3.81
C LYS A 90 -1.03 27.17 -5.27
N HIS A 91 -0.58 25.98 -5.65
CA HIS A 91 0.09 25.75 -6.92
C HIS A 91 -0.65 24.81 -7.88
N LYS A 92 -1.78 24.19 -7.47
CA LYS A 92 -2.47 23.15 -8.24
C LYS A 92 -2.79 23.51 -9.69
N GLU A 93 -3.25 24.74 -9.91
CA GLU A 93 -3.59 25.23 -11.25
C GLU A 93 -2.36 25.31 -12.18
N SER A 94 -1.18 25.55 -11.60
CA SER A 94 0.09 25.65 -12.34
C SER A 94 0.86 24.33 -12.47
N LEU A 95 0.40 23.27 -11.79
CA LEU A 95 1.10 21.99 -11.69
C LEU A 95 0.35 20.83 -12.35
N SER A 96 -0.91 21.01 -12.72
CA SER A 96 -1.69 19.97 -13.42
C SER A 96 -1.00 19.55 -14.72
N GLY A 97 -0.86 18.24 -14.91
CA GLY A 97 -0.19 17.66 -16.08
C GLY A 97 1.32 17.82 -16.10
N LEU A 98 1.95 18.23 -14.98
CA LEU A 98 3.40 18.28 -14.83
C LEU A 98 3.91 17.14 -13.95
N SER A 99 5.01 16.51 -14.36
CA SER A 99 5.80 15.62 -13.51
C SER A 99 7.12 16.28 -13.12
N ALA A 100 7.55 16.07 -11.88
CA ALA A 100 8.84 16.54 -11.40
C ALA A 100 9.96 15.57 -11.81
N ARG A 101 11.05 16.10 -12.35
CA ARG A 101 12.32 15.37 -12.42
C ARG A 101 12.96 15.37 -11.05
N ILE A 102 13.28 14.20 -10.53
CA ILE A 102 13.92 14.04 -9.22
C ILE A 102 15.08 13.06 -9.33
N ASN A 103 16.10 13.25 -8.50
CA ASN A 103 17.16 12.25 -8.35
C ASN A 103 16.71 11.16 -7.35
N LEU A 104 17.45 10.05 -7.31
CA LEU A 104 17.11 8.91 -6.45
C LEU A 104 16.99 9.30 -4.96
N ARG A 105 17.91 10.14 -4.48
CA ARG A 105 17.95 10.55 -3.08
C ARG A 105 16.71 11.36 -2.69
N ASP A 106 16.31 12.30 -3.55
CA ASP A 106 15.14 13.13 -3.33
C ASP A 106 13.87 12.27 -3.41
N SER A 107 13.81 11.30 -4.34
CA SER A 107 12.74 10.29 -4.39
C SER A 107 12.57 9.57 -3.06
N MET A 108 13.65 8.99 -2.54
CA MET A 108 13.63 8.26 -1.26
C MET A 108 13.18 9.15 -0.08
N ILE A 109 13.63 10.42 -0.03
CA ILE A 109 13.24 11.36 1.03
C ILE A 109 11.75 11.68 0.94
N VAL A 110 11.26 11.90 -0.28
CA VAL A 110 9.85 12.22 -0.46
C VAL A 110 8.98 11.00 -0.20
N SER A 111 9.27 9.83 -0.77
CA SER A 111 8.52 8.59 -0.49
C SER A 111 8.45 8.27 1.01
N LEU A 112 9.56 8.45 1.75
CA LEU A 112 9.57 8.31 3.20
C LEU A 112 8.58 9.26 3.92
N SER A 113 8.41 10.47 3.38
CA SER A 113 7.60 11.54 3.97
C SER A 113 6.13 11.47 3.55
N GLU A 114 5.86 11.10 2.29
CA GLU A 114 4.52 10.99 1.69
C GLU A 114 3.69 9.88 2.32
N CYS A 115 4.36 8.82 2.76
CA CYS A 115 3.64 7.71 3.36
C CYS A 115 3.06 8.05 4.74
N SER A 116 3.28 9.26 5.29
CA SER A 116 2.50 9.87 6.38
C SER A 116 2.35 9.02 7.67
N LEU A 117 3.14 7.96 7.77
CA LEU A 117 3.19 6.95 8.83
C LEU A 117 4.59 6.92 9.49
N MET A 118 5.33 8.03 9.43
CA MET A 118 6.67 8.18 10.04
C MET A 118 6.71 7.78 11.53
N GLY A 119 5.56 7.89 12.23
CA GLY A 119 5.41 7.42 13.60
C GLY A 119 5.67 5.91 13.75
N MET A 120 5.15 5.10 12.83
CA MET A 120 5.35 3.66 12.80
C MET A 120 6.85 3.35 12.62
N VAL A 121 7.50 3.99 11.65
CA VAL A 121 8.95 3.87 11.38
C VAL A 121 9.77 4.18 12.63
N ALA A 122 9.52 5.34 13.26
CA ALA A 122 10.27 5.77 14.44
C ALA A 122 10.10 4.82 15.64
N GLU A 123 8.90 4.28 15.85
CA GLU A 123 8.68 3.27 16.89
C GLU A 123 9.48 2.00 16.59
N MET A 124 9.49 1.53 15.34
CA MET A 124 10.16 0.28 14.99
C MET A 124 11.68 0.38 15.14
N ILE A 125 12.28 1.48 14.68
CA ILE A 125 13.71 1.73 14.91
C ILE A 125 14.01 1.72 16.41
N SER A 126 13.17 2.37 17.22
CA SER A 126 13.32 2.41 18.68
C SER A 126 13.11 1.05 19.36
N ARG A 127 12.38 0.14 18.73
CA ARG A 127 12.19 -1.25 19.16
C ARG A 127 13.34 -2.17 18.73
N GLY A 128 14.35 -1.65 18.03
CA GLY A 128 15.56 -2.37 17.65
C GLY A 128 15.53 -3.00 16.25
N PHE A 129 14.54 -2.66 15.42
CA PHE A 129 14.53 -3.09 14.02
C PHE A 129 15.57 -2.31 13.19
N ASP A 130 16.11 -2.96 12.16
CA ASP A 130 17.14 -2.37 11.31
C ASP A 130 16.61 -1.10 10.60
N PRO A 131 17.24 0.07 10.81
CA PRO A 131 16.75 1.31 10.20
C PRO A 131 16.76 1.30 8.68
N ALA A 132 17.71 0.61 8.04
CA ALA A 132 17.79 0.58 6.58
C ALA A 132 16.64 -0.24 5.98
N ALA A 133 16.36 -1.42 6.53
CA ALA A 133 15.21 -2.24 6.15
C ALA A 133 13.88 -1.50 6.35
N VAL A 134 13.70 -0.86 7.51
CA VAL A 134 12.50 -0.09 7.83
C VAL A 134 12.28 1.08 6.86
N VAL A 135 13.34 1.82 6.52
CA VAL A 135 13.27 2.92 5.55
C VAL A 135 13.00 2.40 4.15
N SER A 136 13.63 1.29 3.74
CA SER A 136 13.39 0.67 2.44
C SER A 136 11.93 0.24 2.27
N ASP A 137 11.34 -0.41 3.28
CA ASP A 137 9.93 -0.80 3.27
C ASP A 137 9.01 0.42 3.15
N MET A 138 9.34 1.49 3.87
CA MET A 138 8.56 2.72 3.84
C MET A 138 8.64 3.41 2.48
N ILE A 139 9.81 3.43 1.84
CA ILE A 139 9.96 3.94 0.48
C ILE A 139 9.09 3.14 -0.50
N PHE A 140 9.01 1.81 -0.34
CA PHE A 140 8.13 0.96 -1.16
C PHE A 140 6.64 1.25 -0.94
N SER A 141 6.23 1.78 0.21
CA SER A 141 4.81 2.03 0.45
C SER A 141 4.21 3.12 -0.45
N SER A 142 5.02 4.02 -1.03
CA SER A 142 4.57 4.97 -2.06
C SER A 142 4.18 4.25 -3.37
N PRO A 143 5.06 3.50 -4.06
CA PRO A 143 4.64 2.78 -5.26
C PRO A 143 3.58 1.71 -4.99
N GLY A 144 3.55 1.11 -3.79
CA GLY A 144 2.45 0.25 -3.35
C GLY A 144 1.08 0.92 -3.29
N THR A 145 1.09 2.24 -3.11
CA THR A 145 -0.09 3.11 -3.11
C THR A 145 -0.38 3.64 -4.52
N ASP A 146 0.64 4.08 -5.24
CA ASP A 146 0.52 4.79 -6.53
C ASP A 146 0.20 3.87 -7.71
N VAL A 147 0.49 2.56 -7.59
CA VAL A 147 0.27 1.59 -8.68
C VAL A 147 -1.17 1.55 -9.16
N VAL A 148 -2.13 1.84 -8.28
CA VAL A 148 -3.54 1.89 -8.66
C VAL A 148 -3.94 3.26 -9.21
N ASP A 149 -3.14 4.32 -9.03
CA ASP A 149 -3.49 5.74 -9.24
C ASP A 149 -2.77 6.45 -10.38
N VAL A 150 -1.90 5.73 -11.09
CA VAL A 150 -1.12 6.27 -12.22
C VAL A 150 -1.94 7.11 -13.20
N GLY A 151 -3.17 6.70 -13.55
CA GLY A 151 -4.03 7.46 -14.46
C GLY A 151 -4.76 8.65 -13.82
N CYS A 152 -5.10 8.58 -12.54
CA CYS A 152 -5.65 9.72 -11.80
C CYS A 152 -4.61 10.81 -11.58
N ASP A 153 -3.36 10.43 -11.38
CA ASP A 153 -2.28 11.40 -11.16
C ASP A 153 -1.84 12.10 -12.44
N LEU A 154 -2.22 11.61 -13.62
CA LEU A 154 -2.06 12.36 -14.87
C LEU A 154 -2.92 13.63 -14.88
N VAL A 155 -4.07 13.63 -14.20
CA VAL A 155 -5.00 14.77 -14.17
C VAL A 155 -4.85 15.61 -12.91
N ASN A 156 -4.34 15.03 -11.83
CA ASN A 156 -4.18 15.69 -10.53
C ASN A 156 -2.82 16.40 -10.37
N CYS A 157 -2.73 17.25 -9.34
CA CYS A 157 -1.51 17.93 -8.88
C CYS A 157 -0.74 17.06 -7.87
N GLU A 158 -0.86 15.73 -7.90
CA GLU A 158 0.00 14.93 -7.03
C GLU A 158 1.44 15.13 -7.52
N VAL A 159 2.17 15.97 -6.78
CA VAL A 159 3.48 16.53 -7.15
C VAL A 159 4.47 15.42 -7.47
N LEU A 160 4.25 14.23 -6.90
CA LEU A 160 5.06 13.03 -7.09
C LEU A 160 4.18 11.78 -7.16
N ASN A 161 4.20 11.09 -8.30
CA ASN A 161 3.72 9.72 -8.48
C ASN A 161 4.93 8.83 -8.81
N SER A 162 5.11 7.78 -8.02
CA SER A 162 6.27 6.88 -8.10
C SER A 162 6.46 6.27 -9.51
N PHE A 163 5.41 6.15 -10.31
CA PHE A 163 5.47 5.64 -11.68
C PHE A 163 5.78 6.72 -12.73
N LEU A 164 5.38 7.97 -12.49
CA LEU A 164 5.48 9.07 -13.47
C LEU A 164 6.75 9.92 -13.34
N ASN A 165 7.43 9.88 -12.19
CA ASN A 165 8.64 10.69 -11.94
C ASN A 165 9.96 10.01 -12.34
N VAL A 166 9.91 8.77 -12.82
CA VAL A 166 11.10 8.09 -13.32
C VAL A 166 11.69 8.83 -14.53
N THR A 167 13.01 8.87 -14.61
CA THR A 167 13.70 9.68 -15.62
C THR A 167 13.46 9.22 -17.05
N ASP A 168 13.15 7.93 -17.26
CA ASP A 168 12.68 7.40 -18.55
C ASP A 168 11.43 8.15 -19.08
N ILE A 169 10.56 8.64 -18.19
CA ILE A 169 9.38 9.44 -18.54
C ILE A 169 9.72 10.93 -18.55
N THR A 170 10.34 11.46 -17.49
CA THR A 170 10.52 12.92 -17.35
C THR A 170 11.48 13.53 -18.37
N ASP A 171 12.40 12.76 -18.95
CA ASP A 171 13.26 13.23 -20.04
C ASP A 171 12.56 13.31 -21.40
N THR A 172 11.57 12.45 -21.62
CA THR A 172 10.88 12.34 -22.92
C THR A 172 9.54 13.05 -22.92
N GLY A 173 8.91 13.19 -21.75
CA GLY A 173 7.51 13.58 -21.59
C GLY A 173 6.53 12.52 -22.06
N ILE A 174 6.99 11.28 -22.32
CA ILE A 174 6.18 10.21 -22.92
C ILE A 174 5.94 9.12 -21.88
N VAL A 175 4.66 8.91 -21.55
CA VAL A 175 4.20 7.75 -20.78
C VAL A 175 3.83 6.63 -21.76
N SER A 176 4.68 5.62 -21.87
CA SER A 176 4.45 4.47 -22.77
C SER A 176 4.18 3.18 -21.99
N GLU A 177 3.50 2.23 -22.63
CA GLU A 177 3.26 0.90 -22.03
C GLU A 177 4.56 0.19 -21.62
N ASP A 178 5.62 0.34 -22.43
CA ASP A 178 6.93 -0.26 -22.14
C ASP A 178 7.55 0.31 -20.87
N VAL A 179 7.62 1.65 -20.75
CA VAL A 179 8.22 2.30 -19.58
C VAL A 179 7.39 2.04 -18.32
N LEU A 180 6.06 2.04 -18.42
CA LEU A 180 5.18 1.69 -17.30
C LEU A 180 5.38 0.25 -16.83
N ARG A 181 5.51 -0.72 -17.74
CA ARG A 181 5.80 -2.11 -17.36
C ARG A 181 7.17 -2.25 -16.71
N ARG A 182 8.21 -1.59 -17.25
CA ARG A 182 9.55 -1.63 -16.66
C ARG A 182 9.57 -0.98 -15.27
N THR A 183 8.82 0.09 -15.07
CA THR A 183 8.66 0.74 -13.76
C THR A 183 7.88 -0.13 -12.78
N TYR A 184 6.80 -0.76 -13.24
CA TYR A 184 6.07 -1.75 -12.47
C TYR A 184 6.97 -2.91 -12.03
N ASP A 185 7.78 -3.46 -12.95
CA ASP A 185 8.68 -4.58 -12.66
C ASP A 185 9.77 -4.19 -11.66
N ALA A 186 10.30 -2.96 -11.74
CA ALA A 186 11.23 -2.42 -10.76
C ALA A 186 10.62 -2.42 -9.35
N TYR A 187 9.40 -1.88 -9.19
CA TYR A 187 8.72 -1.88 -7.89
C TYR A 187 8.30 -3.27 -7.43
N ALA A 188 7.80 -4.12 -8.32
CA ALA A 188 7.48 -5.51 -8.02
C ALA A 188 8.69 -6.26 -7.47
N ALA A 189 9.89 -6.01 -8.03
CA ALA A 189 11.14 -6.58 -7.54
C ALA A 189 11.55 -6.01 -6.17
N THR A 190 11.40 -4.70 -5.94
CA THR A 190 11.67 -4.07 -4.64
C THR A 190 10.80 -4.64 -3.51
N GLY A 191 9.52 -4.86 -3.77
CA GLY A 191 8.59 -5.38 -2.76
C GLY A 191 8.77 -6.88 -2.44
N ALA A 192 9.41 -7.65 -3.31
CA ALA A 192 9.40 -9.11 -3.25
C ALA A 192 9.98 -9.68 -1.95
N ARG A 193 11.19 -9.27 -1.54
CA ARG A 193 11.80 -9.74 -0.29
C ARG A 193 11.02 -9.30 0.94
N MET A 194 10.49 -8.08 0.91
CA MET A 194 9.67 -7.53 1.98
C MET A 194 8.41 -8.40 2.19
N LEU A 195 7.71 -8.73 1.11
CA LEU A 195 6.43 -9.47 1.15
C LEU A 195 6.59 -10.98 1.36
N THR A 196 7.75 -11.56 1.03
CA THR A 196 7.95 -13.02 1.09
C THR A 196 8.87 -13.47 2.23
N MET A 197 9.98 -12.77 2.48
CA MET A 197 10.99 -13.15 3.47
C MET A 197 10.84 -12.36 4.77
N ARG A 198 10.68 -11.04 4.65
CA ARG A 198 10.63 -10.10 5.77
C ARG A 198 9.21 -9.72 6.19
N TRP A 199 8.18 -10.44 5.75
CA TRP A 199 6.77 -10.15 6.03
C TRP A 199 6.44 -9.97 7.52
N HIS A 200 7.23 -10.59 8.39
CA HIS A 200 7.08 -10.54 9.83
C HIS A 200 7.63 -9.24 10.44
N GLU A 201 8.41 -8.44 9.70
CA GLU A 201 8.90 -7.14 10.13
C GLU A 201 7.75 -6.12 10.14
N PRO A 202 7.67 -5.20 11.11
CA PRO A 202 6.43 -4.44 11.29
C PRO A 202 6.11 -3.43 10.18
N VAL A 203 7.10 -2.93 9.45
CA VAL A 203 6.83 -2.05 8.30
C VAL A 203 6.46 -2.87 7.06
N ALA A 204 7.06 -4.05 6.85
CA ALA A 204 6.56 -5.03 5.88
C ALA A 204 5.09 -5.41 6.13
N ARG A 205 4.65 -5.53 7.39
CA ARG A 205 3.23 -5.75 7.76
C ARG A 205 2.34 -4.56 7.40
N MET A 206 2.86 -3.34 7.45
CA MET A 206 2.14 -2.15 7.03
C MET A 206 2.01 -2.14 5.50
N CYS A 207 3.11 -2.39 4.79
CA CYS A 207 3.10 -2.43 3.34
C CYS A 207 2.21 -3.55 2.78
N SER A 208 2.18 -4.73 3.41
CA SER A 208 1.25 -5.80 3.01
C SER A 208 -0.21 -5.47 3.21
N ALA A 209 -0.52 -4.49 4.06
CA ALA A 209 -1.87 -3.99 4.22
C ALA A 209 -2.31 -3.13 3.05
N LEU A 210 -1.41 -2.62 2.20
CA LEU A 210 -1.76 -1.77 1.06
C LEU A 210 -2.67 -2.51 0.07
N TYR A 211 -2.35 -3.77 -0.27
CA TYR A 211 -3.23 -4.58 -1.12
C TYR A 211 -4.64 -4.72 -0.52
N THR A 212 -4.72 -5.07 0.76
CA THR A 212 -6.02 -5.18 1.44
C THR A 212 -6.69 -3.83 1.59
N TRP A 213 -5.95 -2.74 1.72
CA TRP A 213 -6.49 -1.39 1.87
C TRP A 213 -7.14 -0.91 0.57
N HIS A 214 -6.54 -1.21 -0.59
CA HIS A 214 -7.12 -0.95 -1.90
C HIS A 214 -8.46 -1.66 -2.08
N ILE A 215 -8.52 -2.94 -1.73
CA ILE A 215 -9.75 -3.76 -1.77
C ILE A 215 -10.76 -3.24 -0.74
N MET A 216 -10.37 -3.27 0.54
CA MET A 216 -11.25 -3.06 1.66
C MET A 216 -11.73 -1.63 1.79
N ASN A 217 -11.15 -0.64 1.12
CA ASN A 217 -11.69 0.72 1.15
C ASN A 217 -12.31 1.11 -0.18
N ASP A 218 -12.36 0.15 -1.13
CA ASP A 218 -12.72 0.41 -2.52
C ASP A 218 -11.95 1.63 -3.04
N ARG A 219 -10.68 1.71 -2.62
CA ARG A 219 -9.82 2.86 -2.91
C ARG A 219 -9.69 2.89 -4.41
N HIS A 220 -10.07 4.01 -5.00
CA HIS A 220 -10.01 4.19 -6.45
C HIS A 220 -10.75 3.13 -7.27
N MET A 221 -11.80 2.53 -6.70
CA MET A 221 -12.59 1.49 -7.37
C MET A 221 -11.71 0.33 -7.87
N PHE A 222 -10.78 -0.15 -7.03
CA PHE A 222 -9.75 -1.14 -7.38
C PHE A 222 -10.23 -2.26 -8.30
N PHE A 223 -11.35 -2.92 -7.97
CA PHE A 223 -11.89 -4.01 -8.78
C PHE A 223 -12.33 -3.58 -10.18
N ARG A 224 -12.90 -2.38 -10.32
CA ARG A 224 -13.29 -1.83 -11.64
C ARG A 224 -12.08 -1.49 -12.48
N ARG A 225 -11.04 -0.90 -11.87
CA ARG A 225 -9.77 -0.63 -12.56
C ARG A 225 -9.12 -1.94 -13.00
N ALA A 226 -9.00 -2.91 -12.09
CA ALA A 226 -8.45 -4.21 -12.40
C ALA A 226 -9.22 -4.90 -13.54
N LEU A 227 -10.56 -4.88 -13.53
CA LEU A 227 -11.41 -5.41 -14.61
C LEU A 227 -11.14 -4.69 -15.94
N LEU A 228 -11.09 -3.36 -15.93
CA LEU A 228 -10.87 -2.54 -17.12
C LEU A 228 -9.49 -2.75 -17.74
N GLY A 229 -8.44 -2.83 -16.92
CA GLY A 229 -7.07 -3.04 -17.38
C GLY A 229 -6.69 -4.51 -17.57
N TRP A 230 -7.54 -5.46 -17.18
CA TRP A 230 -7.28 -6.89 -17.32
C TRP A 230 -6.85 -7.30 -18.73
N PRO A 231 -7.42 -6.79 -19.84
CA PRO A 231 -6.97 -7.14 -21.19
C PRO A 231 -5.50 -6.76 -21.48
N LYS A 232 -4.93 -5.79 -20.76
CA LYS A 232 -3.52 -5.35 -20.91
C LYS A 232 -2.56 -6.04 -19.95
N ALA A 233 -3.03 -6.46 -18.78
CA ALA A 233 -2.18 -7.09 -17.78
C ALA A 233 -1.66 -8.45 -18.24
N ARG A 234 -0.46 -8.82 -17.78
CA ARG A 234 0.11 -10.15 -18.00
C ARG A 234 -0.80 -11.23 -17.42
N LYS A 235 -0.74 -12.43 -18.02
CA LYS A 235 -1.58 -13.60 -17.65
C LYS A 235 -0.75 -14.78 -17.17
N THR A 236 0.56 -14.72 -17.37
CA THR A 236 1.50 -15.75 -16.99
C THR A 236 2.33 -15.23 -15.82
N PRO A 237 2.41 -15.97 -14.70
CA PRO A 237 3.25 -15.59 -13.56
C PRO A 237 4.71 -15.31 -13.96
N ALA A 238 5.37 -14.42 -13.23
CA ALA A 238 6.82 -14.27 -13.33
C ALA A 238 7.50 -15.61 -13.03
N ARG A 239 8.39 -16.05 -13.92
CA ARG A 239 9.19 -17.27 -13.79
C ARG A 239 10.63 -17.04 -14.29
N PRO A 240 11.64 -16.99 -13.41
CA PRO A 240 11.50 -16.96 -11.96
C PRO A 240 10.82 -15.67 -11.48
N GLN A 241 10.23 -15.71 -10.29
CA GLN A 241 9.87 -14.49 -9.55
C GLN A 241 11.14 -13.69 -9.26
N ARG A 242 11.03 -12.37 -9.17
CA ARG A 242 12.19 -11.46 -9.17
C ARG A 242 12.24 -10.61 -7.91
N GLU A 243 13.45 -10.26 -7.50
CA GLU A 243 13.71 -9.33 -6.41
C GLU A 243 14.90 -8.43 -6.72
N ALA A 244 14.95 -7.27 -6.07
CA ALA A 244 16.02 -6.28 -6.18
C ALA A 244 15.87 -5.24 -5.06
N ASP A 245 16.95 -4.53 -4.73
CA ASP A 245 16.90 -3.39 -3.82
C ASP A 245 16.57 -2.09 -4.62
N PHE A 246 16.05 -1.08 -3.94
CA PHE A 246 15.54 0.14 -4.59
C PHE A 246 16.63 0.90 -5.38
N ASP A 247 17.85 0.94 -4.85
CA ASP A 247 19.03 1.56 -5.47
C ASP A 247 19.71 0.68 -6.53
N GLU A 248 19.25 -0.57 -6.71
CA GLU A 248 19.66 -1.41 -7.83
C GLU A 248 18.75 -1.21 -9.04
N VAL A 249 17.44 -1.06 -8.81
CA VAL A 249 16.45 -0.90 -9.90
C VAL A 249 16.41 0.51 -10.49
N PHE A 250 16.87 1.51 -9.72
CA PHE A 250 17.01 2.90 -10.15
C PHE A 250 18.45 3.41 -9.98
N ASP A 251 18.96 4.13 -10.98
CA ASP A 251 20.25 4.81 -10.86
C ASP A 251 20.15 6.13 -10.08
N ALA A 252 21.27 6.83 -9.91
CA ALA A 252 21.33 8.09 -9.17
C ALA A 252 20.40 9.19 -9.73
N ASP A 253 20.12 9.16 -11.03
CA ASP A 253 19.21 10.08 -11.70
C ASP A 253 17.77 9.56 -11.70
N TYR A 254 17.45 8.51 -10.93
CA TYR A 254 16.13 7.87 -10.87
C TYR A 254 15.66 7.31 -12.22
N ARG A 255 16.61 6.86 -13.06
CA ARG A 255 16.36 6.14 -14.30
C ARG A 255 16.34 4.63 -14.03
N LEU A 256 15.50 3.91 -14.75
CA LEU A 256 15.42 2.45 -14.66
C LEU A 256 16.71 1.80 -15.16
N THR A 257 17.33 0.97 -14.31
CA THR A 257 18.54 0.20 -14.67
C THR A 257 18.18 -1.09 -15.41
N GLY A 258 16.97 -1.61 -15.19
CA GLY A 258 16.55 -2.95 -15.64
C GLY A 258 17.13 -4.08 -14.81
N PHE A 259 17.82 -3.80 -13.71
CA PHE A 259 18.38 -4.82 -12.84
C PHE A 259 17.28 -5.56 -12.07
N SER A 260 17.40 -6.89 -12.02
CA SER A 260 16.71 -7.74 -11.04
C SER A 260 17.38 -9.10 -10.98
N ARG A 261 17.21 -9.81 -9.87
CA ARG A 261 17.70 -11.18 -9.68
C ARG A 261 16.53 -12.13 -9.38
N PRO A 262 16.68 -13.45 -9.63
CA PRO A 262 15.70 -14.42 -9.18
C PRO A 262 15.49 -14.31 -7.67
N LEU A 263 14.24 -14.39 -7.23
CA LEU A 263 13.89 -14.57 -5.83
C LEU A 263 14.48 -15.90 -5.35
N ASP A 264 14.92 -15.93 -4.09
CA ASP A 264 15.45 -17.15 -3.49
C ASP A 264 14.41 -18.30 -3.64
N PRO A 265 14.81 -19.46 -4.21
CA PRO A 265 13.92 -20.59 -4.45
C PRO A 265 13.16 -21.10 -3.22
N GLU A 266 13.64 -20.82 -2.00
CA GLU A 266 12.89 -21.15 -0.76
C GLU A 266 11.58 -20.34 -0.66
N TYR A 267 11.57 -19.11 -1.18
CA TYR A 267 10.46 -18.16 -1.04
C TYR A 267 9.65 -18.01 -2.33
N GLU A 268 10.20 -18.45 -3.47
CA GLU A 268 9.49 -18.52 -4.75
C GLU A 268 8.30 -19.50 -4.68
N CYS A 269 7.11 -19.01 -5.03
CA CYS A 269 5.93 -19.87 -5.13
C CYS A 269 5.80 -20.48 -6.55
N ASN A 270 5.04 -21.56 -6.69
CA ASN A 270 4.85 -22.24 -7.98
C ASN A 270 4.01 -21.44 -9.02
N GLY A 271 3.57 -20.22 -8.67
CA GLY A 271 2.78 -19.34 -9.53
C GLY A 271 1.33 -19.78 -9.75
N GLU A 272 0.84 -20.79 -9.01
CA GLU A 272 -0.59 -21.13 -9.04
C GLU A 272 -1.39 -20.12 -8.20
N GLU A 273 -2.67 -19.98 -8.51
CA GLU A 273 -3.59 -19.08 -7.78
C GLU A 273 -3.65 -19.37 -6.29
N THR A 274 -3.75 -20.65 -5.93
CA THR A 274 -3.49 -21.12 -4.56
C THR A 274 -2.18 -21.89 -4.61
N CYS A 275 -1.08 -21.20 -4.34
CA CYS A 275 0.26 -21.74 -4.56
C CYS A 275 0.63 -22.83 -3.56
N ASN A 276 1.74 -23.51 -3.81
CA ASN A 276 2.33 -24.52 -2.92
C ASN A 276 2.51 -24.02 -1.47
N HIS A 277 2.91 -22.76 -1.27
CA HIS A 277 3.12 -22.18 0.06
C HIS A 277 1.79 -21.98 0.80
N VAL A 278 0.77 -21.46 0.12
CA VAL A 278 -0.58 -21.31 0.69
C VAL A 278 -1.20 -22.67 1.00
N LYS A 279 -1.13 -23.62 0.06
CA LYS A 279 -1.61 -25.00 0.28
C LYS A 279 -0.97 -25.63 1.51
N ARG A 280 0.34 -25.40 1.72
CA ARG A 280 1.08 -25.86 2.90
C ARG A 280 0.58 -25.19 4.19
N LEU A 281 0.41 -23.86 4.18
CA LEU A 281 -0.14 -23.13 5.33
C LEU A 281 -1.53 -23.65 5.72
N LEU A 282 -2.43 -23.78 4.75
CA LEU A 282 -3.80 -24.27 4.96
C LEU A 282 -3.80 -25.73 5.45
N HIS A 283 -2.87 -26.55 4.97
CA HIS A 283 -2.72 -27.93 5.43
C HIS A 283 -2.28 -28.02 6.90
N PHE A 284 -1.38 -27.15 7.35
CA PHE A 284 -0.97 -27.11 8.76
C PHE A 284 -2.03 -26.51 9.67
N ASN A 285 -2.91 -25.66 9.12
CA ASN A 285 -3.98 -25.00 9.86
C ASN A 285 -5.38 -25.53 9.49
N LYS A 286 -5.52 -26.85 9.25
CA LYS A 286 -6.80 -27.46 8.87
C LYS A 286 -7.95 -27.24 9.85
N SER A 287 -7.64 -27.00 11.12
CA SER A 287 -8.65 -26.67 12.15
C SER A 287 -9.19 -25.25 12.02
N GLU A 288 -8.57 -24.41 11.19
CA GLU A 288 -8.96 -23.02 10.96
C GLU A 288 -9.36 -22.81 9.48
N PRO A 289 -10.58 -23.20 9.08
CA PRO A 289 -11.04 -23.06 7.70
C PRO A 289 -11.13 -21.60 7.24
N LEU A 290 -11.21 -20.64 8.18
CA LEU A 290 -11.33 -19.22 7.86
C LEU A 290 -10.11 -18.66 7.13
N LEU A 291 -8.94 -19.29 7.27
CA LEU A 291 -7.73 -18.92 6.51
C LEU A 291 -7.91 -19.20 5.01
N GLY A 292 -8.58 -20.31 4.66
CA GLY A 292 -8.90 -20.66 3.28
C GLY A 292 -9.92 -19.69 2.69
N GLU A 293 -10.98 -19.39 3.44
CA GLU A 293 -11.95 -18.35 3.04
C GLU A 293 -11.27 -17.00 2.86
N PHE A 294 -10.40 -16.59 3.78
CA PHE A 294 -9.72 -15.31 3.66
C PHE A 294 -8.84 -15.23 2.40
N TRP A 295 -8.10 -16.30 2.08
CA TRP A 295 -7.37 -16.39 0.81
C TRP A 295 -8.29 -16.29 -0.41
N GLU A 296 -9.44 -16.96 -0.38
CA GLU A 296 -10.45 -16.88 -1.45
C GLU A 296 -10.89 -15.43 -1.70
N TYR A 297 -11.21 -14.69 -0.63
CA TYR A 297 -11.61 -13.27 -0.72
C TYR A 297 -10.47 -12.31 -1.10
N LEU A 298 -9.20 -12.68 -0.89
CA LEU A 298 -8.05 -11.87 -1.27
C LEU A 298 -7.54 -12.14 -2.68
N VAL A 299 -7.63 -13.37 -3.17
CA VAL A 299 -6.96 -13.78 -4.42
C VAL A 299 -7.91 -14.46 -5.39
N THR A 300 -8.49 -15.59 -5.02
CA THR A 300 -9.25 -16.44 -5.95
C THR A 300 -10.49 -15.72 -6.49
N ALA A 301 -11.36 -15.26 -5.60
CA ALA A 301 -12.63 -14.64 -5.97
C ALA A 301 -12.46 -13.27 -6.65
N PRO A 302 -11.53 -12.38 -6.22
CA PRO A 302 -11.15 -11.20 -7.00
C PRO A 302 -10.68 -11.51 -8.42
N LEU A 303 -9.84 -12.52 -8.58
CA LEU A 303 -9.30 -12.89 -9.89
C LEU A 303 -10.37 -13.50 -10.79
N GLU A 304 -11.27 -14.32 -10.26
CA GLU A 304 -12.45 -14.82 -10.96
C GLU A 304 -13.36 -13.67 -11.44
N TYR A 305 -13.63 -12.70 -10.57
CA TYR A 305 -14.41 -11.51 -10.92
C TYR A 305 -13.79 -10.75 -12.09
N VAL A 306 -12.50 -10.41 -11.97
CA VAL A 306 -11.76 -9.65 -13.00
C VAL A 306 -11.70 -10.43 -14.32
N ARG A 307 -11.52 -11.75 -14.28
CA ARG A 307 -11.53 -12.60 -15.48
C ARG A 307 -12.90 -12.76 -16.12
N GLY A 308 -13.97 -12.71 -15.31
CA GLY A 308 -15.34 -12.73 -15.79
C GLY A 308 -15.64 -11.53 -16.69
N GLY A 309 -14.99 -10.38 -16.45
CA GLY A 309 -15.06 -9.21 -17.32
C GLY A 309 -16.40 -8.46 -17.28
N GLU A 310 -17.28 -8.80 -16.35
CA GLU A 310 -18.58 -8.17 -16.16
C GLU A 310 -18.59 -7.32 -14.89
N VAL A 311 -18.90 -6.03 -15.04
CA VAL A 311 -19.03 -5.12 -13.89
C VAL A 311 -20.25 -5.52 -13.06
N ASN A 312 -20.03 -5.88 -11.80
CA ASN A 312 -21.09 -6.25 -10.87
C ASN A 312 -20.85 -5.62 -9.50
N ALA A 313 -21.58 -4.55 -9.20
CA ALA A 313 -21.43 -3.80 -7.95
C ALA A 313 -21.80 -4.61 -6.70
N GLU A 314 -22.75 -5.55 -6.80
CA GLU A 314 -23.12 -6.43 -5.69
C GLU A 314 -21.97 -7.41 -5.39
N ARG A 315 -21.37 -7.99 -6.43
CA ARG A 315 -20.19 -8.85 -6.28
C ARG A 315 -18.98 -8.07 -5.74
N GLU A 316 -18.73 -6.86 -6.22
CA GLU A 316 -17.69 -5.98 -5.67
C GLU A 316 -17.92 -5.75 -4.18
N HIS A 317 -19.15 -5.41 -3.78
CA HIS A 317 -19.50 -5.20 -2.38
C HIS A 317 -19.30 -6.46 -1.53
N GLU A 318 -19.70 -7.63 -2.04
CA GLU A 318 -19.50 -8.92 -1.38
C GLU A 318 -18.02 -9.23 -1.15
N LEU A 319 -17.16 -8.99 -2.15
CA LEU A 319 -15.72 -9.19 -2.04
C LEU A 319 -15.09 -8.26 -1.01
N VAL A 320 -15.46 -6.97 -1.05
CA VAL A 320 -14.98 -5.97 -0.10
C VAL A 320 -15.42 -6.32 1.33
N GLU A 321 -16.70 -6.58 1.55
CA GLU A 321 -17.22 -6.83 2.90
C GLU A 321 -16.80 -8.21 3.41
N GLY A 322 -16.77 -9.21 2.54
CA GLY A 322 -16.35 -10.54 2.88
C GLY A 322 -14.90 -10.59 3.35
N SER A 323 -13.98 -9.93 2.63
CA SER A 323 -12.57 -9.83 3.04
C SER A 323 -12.42 -9.16 4.42
N ARG A 324 -13.14 -8.05 4.67
CA ARG A 324 -13.14 -7.36 5.97
C ARG A 324 -13.64 -8.26 7.11
N ILE A 325 -14.77 -8.94 6.90
CA ILE A 325 -15.39 -9.81 7.92
C ILE A 325 -14.43 -10.94 8.29
N ARG A 326 -13.80 -11.60 7.30
CA ARG A 326 -12.88 -12.72 7.57
C ARG A 326 -11.62 -12.24 8.30
N MET A 327 -11.07 -11.10 7.90
CA MET A 327 -9.94 -10.48 8.62
C MET A 327 -10.30 -10.19 10.08
N ALA A 328 -11.47 -9.59 10.34
CA ALA A 328 -11.92 -9.29 11.69
C ALA A 328 -12.15 -10.56 12.53
N GLN A 329 -12.73 -11.60 11.93
CA GLN A 329 -12.93 -12.89 12.58
C GLN A 329 -11.61 -13.60 12.90
N LEU A 330 -10.66 -13.66 11.95
CA LEU A 330 -9.32 -14.22 12.18
C LEU A 330 -8.60 -13.49 13.32
N TYR A 331 -8.67 -12.15 13.32
CA TYR A 331 -8.13 -11.33 14.41
C TYR A 331 -8.76 -11.69 15.77
N SER A 332 -10.09 -11.80 15.83
CA SER A 332 -10.82 -12.15 17.06
C SER A 332 -10.46 -13.53 17.63
N ARG A 333 -9.99 -14.44 16.77
CA ARG A 333 -9.53 -15.78 17.13
C ARG A 333 -8.04 -15.85 17.49
N GLY A 334 -7.31 -14.72 17.40
CA GLY A 334 -5.88 -14.66 17.66
C GLY A 334 -5.00 -15.22 16.54
N VAL A 335 -5.56 -15.46 15.35
CA VAL A 335 -4.86 -16.05 14.18
C VAL A 335 -4.11 -14.95 13.41
N ILE A 336 -3.28 -14.18 14.13
CA ILE A 336 -2.72 -12.91 13.62
C ILE A 336 -1.57 -13.16 12.64
N LEU A 337 -0.67 -14.08 12.96
CA LEU A 337 0.54 -14.31 12.15
C LEU A 337 0.21 -14.93 10.80
N GLU A 338 -0.71 -15.90 10.77
CA GLU A 338 -1.17 -16.56 9.55
C GLU A 338 -1.97 -15.58 8.68
N THR A 339 -2.77 -14.70 9.29
CA THR A 339 -3.48 -13.62 8.57
C THR A 339 -2.48 -12.68 7.90
N LEU A 340 -1.47 -12.23 8.64
CA LEU A 340 -0.42 -11.34 8.12
C LEU A 340 0.38 -11.98 7.00
N TRP A 341 0.74 -13.26 7.18
CA TRP A 341 1.43 -14.02 6.15
C TRP A 341 0.58 -14.12 4.87
N LEU A 342 -0.71 -14.42 4.99
CA LEU A 342 -1.62 -14.48 3.83
C LEU A 342 -1.76 -13.13 3.14
N MET A 343 -1.84 -12.03 3.90
CA MET A 343 -1.89 -10.67 3.32
C MET A 343 -0.62 -10.36 2.51
N ALA A 344 0.56 -10.57 3.12
CA ALA A 344 1.83 -10.31 2.45
C ALA A 344 2.01 -11.19 1.20
N HIS A 345 1.58 -12.46 1.28
CA HIS A 345 1.67 -13.36 0.15
C HIS A 345 0.65 -13.05 -0.96
N ALA A 346 -0.55 -12.59 -0.60
CA ALA A 346 -1.56 -12.12 -1.55
C ALA A 346 -1.11 -10.85 -2.28
N ASP A 347 -0.45 -9.92 -1.57
CA ASP A 347 0.16 -8.72 -2.14
C ASP A 347 1.26 -9.09 -3.14
N HIS A 348 2.17 -10.00 -2.76
CA HIS A 348 3.18 -10.53 -3.70
C HIS A 348 2.55 -11.19 -4.93
N HIS A 349 1.45 -11.93 -4.76
CA HIS A 349 0.68 -12.48 -5.86
C HIS A 349 0.12 -11.39 -6.78
N ALA A 350 -0.41 -10.30 -6.22
CA ALA A 350 -0.92 -9.15 -6.96
C ALA A 350 0.16 -8.49 -7.83
N TRP A 351 1.40 -8.45 -7.34
CA TRP A 351 2.54 -7.92 -8.07
C TRP A 351 3.07 -8.84 -9.18
N GLN A 352 3.37 -10.11 -8.87
CA GLN A 352 4.19 -10.96 -9.76
C GLN A 352 3.51 -12.24 -10.26
N VAL A 353 2.38 -12.64 -9.68
CA VAL A 353 1.73 -13.94 -10.01
C VAL A 353 0.49 -13.74 -10.85
N ASN A 354 -0.49 -13.00 -10.33
CA ASN A 354 -1.79 -12.79 -10.96
C ASN A 354 -1.91 -11.42 -11.64
N TYR A 355 -0.97 -10.49 -11.39
CA TYR A 355 -0.89 -9.16 -11.99
C TYR A 355 -2.16 -8.31 -11.79
N LEU A 356 -2.86 -8.47 -10.66
CA LEU A 356 -4.00 -7.61 -10.32
C LEU A 356 -3.59 -6.15 -10.15
N PHE A 357 -2.39 -5.87 -9.63
CA PHE A 357 -1.88 -4.49 -9.57
C PHE A 357 -1.58 -3.92 -10.95
N GLU A 358 -0.95 -4.68 -11.85
CA GLU A 358 -0.73 -4.24 -13.23
C GLU A 358 -2.06 -3.98 -13.95
N ALA A 359 -3.06 -4.83 -13.70
CA ALA A 359 -4.40 -4.64 -14.24
C ALA A 359 -5.03 -3.35 -13.71
N ALA A 360 -4.93 -3.08 -12.41
CA ALA A 360 -5.43 -1.83 -11.82
C ALA A 360 -4.68 -0.60 -12.36
N MET A 361 -3.35 -0.69 -12.53
CA MET A 361 -2.52 0.37 -13.12
C MET A 361 -2.98 0.74 -14.52
N PHE A 362 -3.14 -0.25 -15.41
CA PHE A 362 -3.65 0.01 -16.76
C PHE A 362 -5.12 0.43 -16.75
N GLY A 363 -5.92 -0.09 -15.83
CA GLY A 363 -7.31 0.32 -15.65
C GLY A 363 -7.43 1.80 -15.30
N SER A 364 -6.58 2.28 -14.39
CA SER A 364 -6.48 3.69 -14.01
C SER A 364 -6.23 4.59 -15.24
N LEU A 365 -5.35 4.16 -16.14
CA LEU A 365 -5.08 4.90 -17.38
C LEU A 365 -6.24 4.87 -18.38
N LEU A 366 -6.99 3.76 -18.40
CA LEU A 366 -8.09 3.54 -19.34
C LEU A 366 -9.43 4.12 -18.87
N ASP A 367 -9.57 4.43 -17.58
CA ASP A 367 -10.85 4.92 -17.02
C ASP A 367 -11.19 6.36 -17.43
N GLY A 368 -10.20 7.10 -17.95
CA GLY A 368 -10.35 8.48 -18.41
C GLY A 368 -10.81 9.44 -17.31
N GLY A 369 -10.43 9.19 -16.05
CA GLY A 369 -10.79 9.98 -14.87
C GLY A 369 -12.21 9.71 -14.35
N LYS A 370 -12.94 8.73 -14.90
CA LYS A 370 -14.35 8.46 -14.53
C LYS A 370 -14.51 7.55 -13.33
N LEU A 371 -13.44 6.88 -12.90
CA LEU A 371 -13.42 6.05 -11.69
C LEU A 371 -12.59 6.75 -10.61
N ALA A 372 -12.82 8.04 -10.40
CA ALA A 372 -12.32 8.72 -9.20
C ALA A 372 -12.80 7.94 -7.96
N GLY A 373 -11.85 7.62 -7.07
CA GLY A 373 -12.10 6.88 -5.85
C GLY A 373 -13.04 7.63 -4.91
N LYS A 374 -13.68 6.88 -4.01
CA LYS A 374 -14.50 7.45 -2.92
C LYS A 374 -13.71 8.34 -1.95
N LEU A 375 -12.38 8.34 -2.05
CA LEU A 375 -11.43 9.11 -1.26
C LEU A 375 -10.75 10.23 -2.06
N ASP A 376 -11.02 10.33 -3.36
CA ASP A 376 -10.47 11.38 -4.20
C ASP A 376 -11.14 12.67 -3.76
N ARG A 377 -10.34 13.72 -3.56
CA ARG A 377 -10.87 15.02 -3.14
C ARG A 377 -11.91 15.43 -4.18
N CYS A 378 -13.18 15.47 -3.76
CA CYS A 378 -14.21 16.09 -4.56
C CYS A 378 -13.81 17.56 -4.68
N ASP A 379 -13.48 18.01 -5.89
CA ASP A 379 -13.39 19.44 -6.16
C ASP A 379 -14.73 20.07 -5.72
N ALA A 380 -14.66 20.94 -4.71
CA ALA A 380 -15.77 21.77 -4.30
C ALA A 380 -15.99 22.91 -5.31
#